data_AF-A0A2K3YF42-F1
#
_entry.id   AF-A0A2K3YF42-F1
#
_cell.length_a   1.000
_cell.length_b   1.000
_cell.length_c   1.000
_cell.angle_alpha   90.00
_cell.angle_beta   90.00
_cell.angle_gamma   90.00
#
_symmetry.space_group_name_H-M   'P 1'
#
loop_
_entity.id
_entity.type
_entity.pdbx_description
1 polymer ?
#
loop_
_entity_poly.entity_id
_entity_poly.type
_entity_poly.pdbx_seq_one_letter_code
_entity_poly.pdbx_strand_id
1 'polypeptide(L)' 'EVRKSKKAFKDFKERKIKYEKQMEIYGDRKSYSKTDHDATFMRMKDDHMRNGQLKPGYNLQIATNNQF' A
#
# COMPACT_ATOMS: atom_id res chain seq x y z
N GLU A 1 15.78 -9.88 29.46
CA GLU A 1 16.28 -9.18 28.25
C GLU A 1 16.23 -10.04 26.99
N VAL A 2 16.75 -11.27 27.01
CA VAL A 2 16.78 -12.20 25.85
C VAL A 2 15.44 -12.37 25.11
N ARG A 3 14.31 -12.44 25.83
CA ARG A 3 12.97 -12.59 25.23
C ARG A 3 12.53 -11.38 24.41
N LYS A 4 12.91 -10.16 24.81
CA LYS A 4 12.64 -8.92 24.05
C LYS A 4 13.47 -8.90 22.76
N SER A 5 14.75 -9.28 22.85
CA SER A 5 15.66 -9.35 21.69
C SER A 5 15.19 -10.39 20.66
N LYS A 6 14.71 -11.56 21.10
CA LYS A 6 14.13 -12.57 20.20
C LYS A 6 12.88 -12.06 19.47
N LYS A 7 12.00 -11.31 20.17
CA LYS A 7 10.81 -10.71 19.55
C LYS A 7 11.19 -9.67 18.50
N ALA A 8 12.15 -8.80 18.82
CA ALA A 8 12.64 -7.79 17.88
C ALA A 8 13.25 -8.44 16.63
N PHE A 9 14.07 -9.47 16.79
CA PHE A 9 14.66 -10.19 15.66
C PHE A 9 13.60 -10.83 14.75
N LYS A 10 12.55 -11.41 15.34
CA LYS A 10 11.42 -11.96 14.58
C LYS A 10 10.70 -10.87 13.78
N ASP A 11 10.41 -9.73 14.41
CA ASP A 11 9.79 -8.57 13.72
C ASP A 11 10.64 -8.07 12.56
N PHE A 12 11.96 -7.88 12.77
CA PHE A 12 12.87 -7.48 11.71
C PHE A 12 12.89 -8.46 10.54
N LYS A 13 12.88 -9.76 10.82
CA LYS A 13 12.82 -10.81 9.79
C LYS A 13 11.53 -10.70 8.97
N GLU A 14 10.38 -10.58 9.64
CA GLU A 14 9.08 -10.46 8.98
C GLU A 14 8.99 -9.19 8.12
N ARG A 15 9.49 -8.06 8.63
CA ARG A 15 9.53 -6.80 7.87
C ARG A 15 10.46 -6.88 6.67
N LYS A 16 11.62 -7.53 6.79
CA LYS A 16 12.53 -7.74 5.66
C LYS A 16 11.87 -8.51 4.53
N ILE A 17 11.23 -9.64 4.85
CA ILE A 17 10.49 -10.45 3.86
C ILE A 17 9.37 -9.64 3.21
N LYS A 18 8.65 -8.82 3.99
CA LYS A 18 7.62 -7.92 3.45
C LYS A 18 8.22 -6.91 2.48
N TYR A 19 9.33 -6.27 2.82
CA TYR A 19 9.97 -5.27 1.98
C TYR A 19 10.52 -5.86 0.68
N GLU A 20 11.08 -7.07 0.71
CA GLU A 20 11.53 -7.78 -0.50
C GLU A 20 10.37 -7.99 -1.49
N LYS A 21 9.23 -8.50 -1.02
CA LYS A 21 8.02 -8.65 -1.86
C LYS A 21 7.49 -7.31 -2.38
N GLN A 22 7.51 -6.28 -1.53
CA GLN A 22 7.09 -4.94 -1.92
C GLN A 22 8.01 -4.32 -2.98
N MET A 23 9.31 -4.62 -2.95
CA MET A 23 10.25 -4.21 -4.01
C MET A 23 9.95 -4.90 -5.34
N GLU A 24 9.58 -6.18 -5.32
CA GLU A 24 9.14 -6.89 -6.52
C GLU A 24 7.88 -6.26 -7.14
N ILE A 25 6.90 -5.89 -6.30
CA ILE A 25 5.67 -5.21 -6.73
C ILE A 25 5.97 -3.79 -7.24
N TYR A 26 6.88 -3.06 -6.59
CA TYR A 26 7.25 -1.70 -6.99
C TYR A 26 7.94 -1.68 -8.37
N GLY A 27 8.84 -2.65 -8.63
CA GLY A 27 9.59 -2.76 -9.87
C GLY A 27 10.26 -1.43 -10.28
N ASP A 28 10.32 -1.18 -11.59
CA ASP A 28 10.92 0.05 -12.13
C ASP A 28 9.93 1.23 -12.21
N ARG A 29 8.63 0.92 -12.23
CA ARG A 29 7.56 1.91 -12.31
C ARG A 29 7.30 2.41 -10.91
N LYS A 30 8.06 3.42 -10.49
CA LYS A 30 8.13 4.06 -9.16
C LYS A 30 6.81 4.50 -8.47
N SER A 31 5.65 4.03 -8.91
CA SER A 31 4.30 4.42 -8.48
C SER A 31 3.47 3.17 -8.18
N TYR A 32 3.18 2.96 -6.88
CA TYR A 32 2.37 1.83 -6.40
C TYR A 32 0.98 1.80 -7.02
N SER A 33 0.34 2.93 -7.28
CA SER A 33 -0.98 2.94 -7.91
C SER A 33 -1.00 2.32 -9.31
N LYS A 34 0.17 2.16 -9.96
CA LYS A 34 0.27 1.56 -11.29
C LYS A 34 0.76 0.11 -11.28
N THR A 35 1.29 -0.37 -10.14
CA THR A 35 1.93 -1.68 -10.05
C THR A 35 1.31 -2.58 -8.99
N ASP A 36 0.65 -1.99 -7.99
CA ASP A 36 -0.06 -2.70 -6.95
C ASP A 36 -1.29 -3.41 -7.52
N HIS A 37 -1.43 -4.68 -7.18
CA HIS A 37 -2.55 -5.51 -7.60
C HIS A 37 -3.88 -5.09 -6.95
N ASP A 38 -3.83 -4.43 -5.79
CA ASP A 38 -5.02 -3.96 -5.08
C ASP A 38 -5.55 -2.61 -5.60
N ALA A 39 -4.78 -1.93 -6.47
CA ALA A 39 -5.22 -0.69 -7.10
C ALA A 39 -6.23 -0.99 -8.22
N THR A 40 -7.37 -0.30 -8.21
CA THR A 40 -8.40 -0.42 -9.26
C THR A 40 -8.51 0.89 -10.05
N PHE A 41 -8.72 0.81 -11.36
CA PHE A 41 -8.96 1.99 -12.19
C PHE A 41 -10.42 2.41 -12.04
N MET A 42 -10.64 3.59 -11.49
CA MET A 42 -11.97 4.12 -11.20
C MET A 42 -12.13 5.53 -11.77
N ARG A 43 -13.38 5.93 -12.00
CA ARG A 43 -13.70 7.29 -12.43
C ARG A 43 -13.65 8.19 -11.20
N MET A 44 -12.61 9.02 -11.14
CA MET A 44 -12.47 10.04 -10.09
C MET A 44 -13.31 11.27 -10.45
N LYS A 45 -13.46 12.21 -9.50
CA LYS A 45 -14.03 13.52 -9.80
C LYS A 45 -13.21 14.18 -10.91
N ASP A 46 -13.90 14.68 -11.92
CA ASP A 46 -13.27 15.36 -13.06
C ASP A 46 -12.57 16.63 -12.55
N ASP A 47 -11.30 16.79 -12.91
CA ASP A 47 -10.58 18.04 -12.66
C ASP A 47 -11.08 19.14 -13.61
N HIS A 48 -10.62 20.38 -13.42
CA HIS A 48 -10.96 21.51 -14.29
C HIS A 48 -10.63 21.25 -15.77
N MET A 49 -9.78 20.25 -16.07
CA MET A 49 -9.42 19.83 -17.42
C MET A 49 -10.42 18.82 -18.03
N ARG A 50 -11.43 18.37 -17.27
CA ARG A 50 -12.49 17.43 -17.68
C ARG A 50 -11.96 16.17 -18.36
N ASN A 51 -10.79 15.71 -17.95
CA ASN A 51 -10.18 14.49 -18.49
C ASN A 51 -10.87 13.28 -17.89
N GLY A 52 -11.88 12.74 -18.58
CA GLY A 52 -12.67 11.56 -18.20
C GLY A 52 -11.91 10.23 -18.23
N GLN A 53 -10.59 10.26 -18.09
CA GLN A 53 -9.75 9.07 -18.02
C GLN A 53 -9.87 8.41 -16.64
N LEU A 54 -9.96 7.09 -16.62
CA LEU A 54 -9.90 6.33 -15.36
C LEU A 54 -8.52 6.49 -14.72
N LYS A 55 -8.51 6.80 -13.42
CA LYS A 55 -7.28 6.97 -12.63
C LYS A 55 -7.19 5.80 -11.65
N PRO A 56 -5.98 5.26 -11.40
CA PRO A 56 -5.83 4.20 -10.41
C PRO A 56 -6.06 4.74 -8.99
N GLY A 57 -6.80 4.00 -8.18
CA GLY A 57 -7.12 4.35 -6.80
C GLY A 57 -7.38 3.13 -5.92
N TYR A 58 -7.41 3.35 -4.62
CA TYR A 58 -7.73 2.33 -3.62
C TYR A 58 -9.13 2.57 -3.06
N ASN A 59 -9.99 1.55 -3.12
CA ASN A 59 -11.31 1.57 -2.50
C ASN A 59 -11.20 1.15 -1.04
N LEU A 60 -10.70 2.05 -0.20
CA LEU A 60 -10.49 1.76 1.22
C LEU A 60 -11.81 1.93 2.00
N GLN A 61 -12.39 0.81 2.46
CA GLN A 61 -13.52 0.84 3.41
C GLN A 61 -12.97 0.84 4.83
N ILE A 62 -12.96 2.01 5.47
CA ILE A 62 -12.52 2.14 6.86
C ILE A 62 -13.76 2.23 7.76
N ALA A 63 -13.92 1.25 8.64
CA ALA A 63 -14.81 1.37 9.79
C ALA A 63 -13.96 1.67 11.02
N THR A 64 -14.15 2.83 11.64
CA THR A 64 -13.47 3.17 12.90
C THR A 64 -14.45 3.11 14.04
N ASN A 65 -14.08 2.44 15.13
CA ASN A 65 -14.82 2.40 16.38
C ASN A 65 -13.88 2.82 17.51
N ASN A 66 -14.33 3.70 18.42
CA ASN A 66 -13.50 4.34 19.45
C ASN A 66 -12.26 5.08 18.90
N GLN A 67 -12.48 6.17 18.16
CA GLN A 67 -11.40 7.07 17.73
C GLN A 67 -10.85 7.95 18.89
N PHE A 68 -10.91 7.52 20.15
CA PHE A 68 -10.28 8.18 21.30
C PHE A 68 -10.01 7.15 22.40
#